data_AF-A0A6J8ADG8-F1
#
_entry.id   AF-A0A6J8ADG8-F1
#
_cell.length_a   1.000
_cell.length_b   1.000
_cell.length_c   1.000
_cell.angle_alpha   90.00
_cell.angle_beta   90.00
_cell.angle_gamma   90.00
#
_symmetry.space_group_name_H-M   'P 1'
#
loop_
_entity.id
_entity.type
_entity.pdbx_description
1 polymer ?
#
loop_
_entity_poly.entity_id
_entity_poly.type
_entity_poly.pdbx_seq_one_letter_code
_entity_poly.pdbx_strand_id
1 'polypeptide(L)'
;MHSSVFKCAFHTTAAIKTQHTKGPYRYVPILIPQEQIGNNPLKALKCHRTGGRGPDGRIWNHRRAGGKFDRKFRVVDNMRTDFGGETLVEKVIYIRYDPLRSAKIAAVAGGSRKRFIVATENMKPGDIITTSCDVNEDTGVKLKEGDSRPLAVIPSNTMVHNIELQVGKGGIIARAAGSYARVSKQLVNECVLKMPSGKEIVVSNKCMACVGQVSNADHNTIDIGSPNKKRWLGIRPRSGFYVAPQDAQRNNKKNEFLKRKKFYQKSQEPEQYVRFTY
;
A
#
# COMPACT_ATOMS: atom_id res chain seq x y z
N MET A 1 27.40 14.55 -32.45
CA MET A 1 26.95 13.25 -31.89
C MET A 1 26.50 13.47 -30.45
N HIS A 2 25.25 13.91 -30.25
CA HIS A 2 24.72 14.21 -28.92
C HIS A 2 24.20 12.93 -28.28
N SER A 3 24.83 12.52 -27.18
CA SER A 3 24.31 11.52 -26.27
C SER A 3 23.08 12.11 -25.56
N SER A 4 21.88 11.76 -26.03
CA SER A 4 20.63 12.04 -25.35
C SER A 4 20.58 11.26 -24.03
N VAL A 5 20.99 11.92 -22.94
CA VAL A 5 20.84 11.40 -21.59
C VAL A 5 19.34 11.25 -21.31
N PHE A 6 18.86 10.01 -21.30
CA PHE A 6 17.51 9.64 -20.91
C PHE A 6 17.25 10.07 -19.45
N LYS A 7 16.66 11.25 -19.27
CA LYS A 7 16.01 11.63 -18.01
C LYS A 7 14.68 10.90 -17.93
N CYS A 8 14.68 9.70 -17.34
CA CYS A 8 13.46 9.09 -16.85
C CYS A 8 12.96 9.97 -15.70
N ALA A 9 11.99 10.86 -15.99
CA ALA A 9 11.46 11.82 -15.03
C ALA A 9 10.63 11.11 -13.96
N PHE A 10 11.30 10.53 -12.95
CA PHE A 10 10.72 10.38 -11.62
C PHE A 10 10.77 11.76 -10.95
N HIS A 11 9.92 12.68 -11.40
CA HIS A 11 9.69 13.93 -10.69
C HIS A 11 8.73 13.66 -9.53
N THR A 12 9.26 13.17 -8.42
CA THR A 12 8.62 13.32 -7.12
C THR A 12 9.19 14.58 -6.47
N THR A 13 8.74 15.75 -6.90
CA THR A 13 8.89 16.99 -6.13
C THR A 13 7.92 16.97 -4.96
N ALA A 14 8.23 16.13 -3.97
CA ALA A 14 7.76 16.32 -2.62
C ALA A 14 8.85 15.75 -1.73
N ALA A 15 9.61 16.63 -1.06
CA ALA A 15 10.24 16.25 0.18
C ALA A 15 9.17 15.50 0.99
N ILE A 16 9.42 14.23 1.31
CA ILE A 16 8.55 13.47 2.19
C ILE A 16 8.64 14.18 3.54
N LYS A 17 7.77 15.17 3.76
CA LYS A 17 7.54 15.72 5.08
C LYS A 17 7.11 14.52 5.90
N THR A 18 7.97 14.08 6.80
CA THR A 18 7.63 13.18 7.89
C THR A 18 6.54 13.88 8.69
N GLN A 19 5.29 13.67 8.28
CA GLN A 19 4.16 14.10 9.08
C GLN A 19 4.28 13.31 10.38
N HIS A 20 4.61 14.01 11.46
CA HIS A 20 4.52 13.48 12.80
C HIS A 20 3.08 13.02 13.04
N THR A 21 2.79 11.76 12.72
CA THR A 21 1.51 11.15 13.04
C THR A 21 1.50 10.94 14.55
N LYS A 22 0.69 11.74 15.26
CA LYS A 22 0.46 11.66 16.71
C LYS A 22 0.06 10.22 17.09
N GLY A 23 1.04 9.43 17.52
CA GLY A 23 0.87 8.07 18.00
C GLY A 23 2.25 7.47 18.34
N PRO A 24 2.46 6.92 19.54
CA PRO A 24 3.82 6.64 20.04
C PRO A 24 4.55 5.51 19.31
N TYR A 25 3.84 4.66 18.55
CA TYR A 25 4.45 3.48 17.93
C TYR A 25 3.80 3.11 16.59
N ARG A 26 4.06 3.87 15.52
CA ARG A 26 3.83 3.37 14.16
C ARG A 26 4.96 3.75 13.22
N TYR A 27 5.66 2.70 12.78
CA TYR A 27 6.59 2.61 11.66
C TYR A 27 7.65 3.72 11.59
N VAL A 28 8.89 3.37 11.96
CA VAL A 28 10.05 4.13 11.49
C VAL A 28 10.08 3.97 9.96
N PRO A 29 9.91 5.04 9.17
CA PRO A 29 10.07 4.94 7.73
C PRO A 29 11.49 4.43 7.44
N ILE A 30 11.62 3.45 6.56
CA ILE A 30 12.93 3.15 5.98
C ILE A 30 13.30 4.41 5.20
N LEU A 31 14.26 5.18 5.72
CA LEU A 31 14.84 6.30 4.99
C LEU A 31 15.59 5.71 3.79
N ILE A 32 15.05 5.90 2.60
CA ILE A 32 15.70 5.51 1.36
C ILE A 32 16.36 6.80 0.83
N PRO A 33 17.70 6.84 0.71
CA PRO A 33 18.36 7.97 0.07
C PRO A 33 17.87 8.07 -1.39
N GLN A 34 17.37 9.23 -1.79
CA GLN A 34 16.85 9.47 -3.15
C GLN A 34 17.92 9.18 -4.23
N GLU A 35 19.19 9.39 -3.89
CA GLU A 35 20.37 9.09 -4.72
C GLU A 35 20.46 7.64 -5.19
N GLN A 36 19.86 6.69 -4.47
CA GLN A 36 19.91 5.27 -4.85
C GLN A 36 18.88 4.89 -5.93
N ILE A 37 17.89 5.74 -6.19
CA ILE A 37 16.93 5.58 -7.29
C ILE A 37 17.64 6.03 -8.58
N GLY A 38 18.62 5.24 -9.04
CA GLY A 38 19.29 5.47 -10.31
C GLY A 38 18.34 5.24 -11.50
N ASN A 39 18.88 5.31 -12.72
CA ASN A 39 18.13 5.21 -13.98
C ASN A 39 17.33 3.89 -14.18
N ASN A 40 17.53 2.86 -13.34
CA ASN A 40 16.80 1.60 -13.42
C ASN A 40 15.78 1.48 -12.28
N PRO A 41 14.47 1.68 -12.55
CA PRO A 41 13.42 1.64 -11.53
C PRO A 41 13.19 0.23 -10.95
N LEU A 42 13.67 -0.82 -11.63
CA LEU A 42 13.54 -2.20 -11.16
C LEU A 42 14.71 -2.65 -10.26
N LYS A 43 15.68 -1.76 -9.98
CA LYS A 43 16.83 -2.09 -9.14
C LYS A 43 16.39 -2.25 -7.68
N ALA A 44 16.85 -3.34 -7.06
CA ALA A 44 16.65 -3.56 -5.64
C ALA A 44 17.67 -2.73 -4.84
N LEU A 45 17.18 -1.89 -3.93
CA LEU A 45 17.95 -0.94 -3.13
C LEU A 45 18.39 -1.57 -1.81
N LYS A 46 19.50 -1.10 -1.23
CA LYS A 46 19.92 -1.54 0.10
C LYS A 46 18.99 -0.89 1.13
N CYS A 47 18.51 -1.65 2.12
CA CYS A 47 17.74 -1.08 3.22
C CYS A 47 18.38 -1.41 4.57
N HIS A 48 18.61 -0.37 5.36
CA HIS A 48 19.13 -0.51 6.71
C HIS A 48 18.00 -0.86 7.69
N ARG A 49 18.30 -1.70 8.66
CA ARG A 49 17.31 -2.19 9.64
C ARG A 49 17.60 -1.56 10.98
N THR A 50 16.59 -0.95 11.58
CA THR A 50 16.73 -0.27 12.89
C THR A 50 16.71 -1.23 14.08
N GLY A 51 16.32 -2.50 13.87
CA GLY A 51 16.23 -3.49 14.96
C GLY A 51 15.23 -3.11 16.06
N GLY A 52 14.19 -2.36 15.68
CA GLY A 52 13.14 -1.89 16.58
C GLY A 52 13.46 -0.59 17.31
N ARG A 53 14.57 0.08 16.99
CA ARG A 53 14.97 1.36 17.60
C ARG A 53 14.35 2.56 16.89
N GLY A 54 14.01 3.59 17.65
CA GLY A 54 13.57 4.90 17.16
C GLY A 54 14.74 5.83 16.82
N PRO A 55 14.45 7.06 16.35
CA PRO A 55 15.46 8.08 16.06
C PRO A 55 16.29 8.49 17.29
N ASP A 56 15.72 8.35 18.49
CA ASP A 56 16.36 8.55 19.79
C ASP A 56 17.28 7.38 20.22
N GLY A 57 17.41 6.35 19.38
CA GLY A 57 18.20 5.15 19.66
C GLY A 57 17.55 4.18 20.66
N ARG A 58 16.42 4.55 21.29
CA ARG A 58 15.69 3.71 22.25
C ARG A 58 14.85 2.66 21.51
N ILE A 59 14.55 1.55 22.18
CA ILE A 59 13.72 0.49 21.60
C ILE A 59 12.26 0.95 21.62
N TRP A 60 11.70 1.18 20.43
CA TRP A 60 10.28 1.49 20.24
C TRP A 60 9.46 0.23 19.93
N ASN A 61 10.08 -0.77 19.30
CA ASN A 61 9.42 -2.04 18.97
C ASN A 61 10.26 -3.23 19.43
N HIS A 62 9.94 -3.74 20.61
CA HIS A 62 10.67 -4.82 21.28
C HIS A 62 10.77 -6.13 20.46
N ARG A 63 9.79 -6.41 19.60
CA ARG A 63 9.74 -7.67 18.83
C ARG A 63 10.54 -7.67 17.53
N ARG A 64 11.06 -6.53 17.09
CA ARG A 64 11.79 -6.42 15.81
C ARG A 64 13.29 -6.54 16.02
N ALA A 65 13.95 -7.45 15.32
CA ALA A 65 15.41 -7.56 15.28
C ALA A 65 15.96 -7.14 13.91
N GLY A 66 17.29 -7.03 13.83
CA GLY A 66 18.03 -6.82 12.59
C GLY A 66 17.86 -7.96 11.57
N GLY A 67 17.38 -9.15 11.97
CA GLY A 67 17.21 -10.33 11.09
C GLY A 67 18.50 -10.84 10.46
N LYS A 68 18.61 -12.13 10.20
CA LYS A 68 19.86 -12.73 9.69
C LYS A 68 20.02 -12.63 8.16
N PHE A 69 18.90 -12.46 7.44
CA PHE A 69 18.86 -12.35 5.98
C PHE A 69 18.83 -10.89 5.53
N ASP A 70 19.75 -10.50 4.64
CA ASP A 70 19.78 -9.16 4.05
C ASP A 70 18.57 -8.96 3.12
N ARG A 71 17.82 -7.89 3.35
CA ARG A 71 16.61 -7.58 2.58
C ARG A 71 16.89 -6.36 1.73
N LYS A 72 16.68 -6.50 0.43
CA LYS A 72 16.71 -5.37 -0.48
C LYS A 72 15.30 -4.78 -0.62
N PHE A 73 15.23 -3.46 -0.62
CA PHE A 73 14.00 -2.72 -0.85
C PHE A 73 13.71 -2.62 -2.34
N ARG A 74 12.44 -2.76 -2.69
CA ARG A 74 11.95 -2.52 -4.05
C ARG A 74 10.91 -1.43 -3.99
N VAL A 75 11.13 -0.39 -4.78
CA VAL A 75 10.20 0.73 -4.96
C VAL A 75 8.98 0.18 -5.68
N VAL A 76 7.86 0.11 -4.95
CA VAL A 76 6.57 -0.32 -5.50
C VAL A 76 5.71 0.91 -5.69
N ASP A 77 5.18 1.07 -6.88
CA ASP A 77 4.21 2.09 -7.21
C ASP A 77 2.83 1.68 -6.72
N ASN A 78 2.36 2.34 -5.66
CA ASN A 78 1.00 2.17 -5.15
C ASN A 78 0.05 3.26 -5.68
N MET A 79 0.56 4.29 -6.35
CA MET A 79 -0.27 5.38 -6.86
C MET A 79 -1.01 4.94 -8.10
N ARG A 80 -0.34 4.20 -9.01
CA ARG A 80 -0.94 3.68 -10.24
C ARG A 80 -1.72 4.76 -10.99
N THR A 81 -1.07 5.88 -11.24
CA THR A 81 -1.61 6.97 -12.08
C THR A 81 -0.55 7.43 -13.05
N ASP A 82 -1.01 8.05 -14.13
CA ASP A 82 -0.18 8.90 -14.96
C ASP A 82 -0.63 10.34 -14.77
N PHE A 83 0.29 11.22 -14.37
CA PHE A 83 -0.01 12.64 -14.17
C PHE A 83 -0.48 13.34 -15.46
N GLY A 84 -0.33 12.70 -16.62
CA GLY A 84 -0.80 13.19 -17.92
C GLY A 84 -2.24 12.84 -18.28
N GLY A 85 -2.96 12.06 -17.46
CA GLY A 85 -4.37 11.72 -17.69
C GLY A 85 -4.62 10.64 -18.75
N GLU A 86 -3.60 10.18 -19.48
CA GLU A 86 -3.76 9.12 -20.48
C GLU A 86 -3.94 7.73 -19.84
N THR A 87 -4.70 6.86 -20.53
CA THR A 87 -4.79 5.45 -20.15
C THR A 87 -3.47 4.74 -20.42
N LEU A 88 -2.87 4.22 -19.36
CA LEU A 88 -1.67 3.40 -19.42
C LEU A 88 -2.02 1.96 -19.75
N VAL A 89 -1.34 1.40 -20.75
CA VAL A 89 -1.35 -0.03 -21.05
C VAL A 89 0.03 -0.61 -20.76
N GLU A 90 0.10 -1.53 -19.81
CA GLU A 90 1.34 -2.16 -19.38
C GLU A 90 1.26 -3.68 -19.53
N LYS A 91 2.39 -4.32 -19.82
CA LYS A 91 2.54 -5.77 -19.86
C LYS A 91 3.28 -6.25 -18.62
N VAL A 92 2.78 -7.33 -18.01
CA VAL A 92 3.43 -8.02 -16.90
C VAL A 92 4.65 -8.77 -17.44
N ILE A 93 5.84 -8.41 -17.00
CA ILE A 93 7.09 -9.08 -17.40
C ILE A 93 7.28 -10.35 -16.57
N TYR A 94 7.23 -10.22 -15.26
CA TYR A 94 7.41 -11.34 -14.33
C TYR A 94 6.82 -11.03 -12.96
N ILE A 95 6.58 -12.08 -12.18
CA ILE A 95 6.09 -12.01 -10.81
C ILE A 95 7.12 -12.65 -9.89
N ARG A 96 7.46 -11.98 -8.79
CA ARG A 96 8.49 -12.45 -7.85
C ARG A 96 8.07 -12.27 -6.40
N TYR A 97 8.70 -13.06 -5.54
CA TYR A 97 8.68 -12.88 -4.10
C TYR A 97 9.38 -11.58 -3.69
N ASP A 98 8.85 -10.90 -2.66
CA ASP A 98 9.51 -9.76 -2.03
C ASP A 98 9.66 -9.97 -0.51
N PRO A 99 10.86 -9.74 0.07
CA PRO A 99 11.10 -10.03 1.48
C PRO A 99 10.58 -8.95 2.45
N LEU A 100 10.11 -7.80 1.97
CA LEU A 100 9.62 -6.69 2.82
C LEU A 100 8.10 -6.64 2.94
N ARG A 101 7.38 -7.41 2.12
CA ARG A 101 5.92 -7.52 2.15
C ARG A 101 5.49 -8.99 2.06
N SER A 102 4.25 -9.28 2.43
CA SER A 102 3.71 -10.64 2.32
C SER A 102 3.24 -10.96 0.90
N ALA A 103 2.75 -9.96 0.17
CA ALA A 103 2.29 -10.09 -1.20
C ALA A 103 3.44 -10.32 -2.20
N LYS A 104 3.16 -10.94 -3.34
CA LYS A 104 4.09 -10.97 -4.47
C LYS A 104 4.06 -9.62 -5.19
N ILE A 105 5.12 -9.31 -5.91
CA ILE A 105 5.21 -8.13 -6.76
C ILE A 105 5.31 -8.53 -8.22
N ALA A 106 4.69 -7.72 -9.08
CA ALA A 106 4.81 -7.85 -10.52
C ALA A 106 5.70 -6.71 -11.05
N ALA A 107 6.67 -7.06 -11.90
CA ALA A 107 7.38 -6.10 -12.72
C ALA A 107 6.55 -5.87 -13.98
N VAL A 108 6.19 -4.62 -14.24
CA VAL A 108 5.36 -4.23 -15.38
C VAL A 108 6.11 -3.21 -16.23
N ALA A 109 5.83 -3.22 -17.53
CA ALA A 109 6.39 -2.27 -18.47
C ALA A 109 5.36 -1.85 -19.51
N GLY A 110 5.33 -0.56 -19.83
CA GLY A 110 4.49 0.02 -20.88
C GLY A 110 5.20 1.23 -21.46
N GLY A 111 5.22 1.34 -22.79
CA GLY A 111 5.97 2.37 -23.51
C GLY A 111 7.42 2.45 -23.04
N SER A 112 7.80 3.58 -22.43
CA SER A 112 9.15 3.84 -21.90
C SER A 112 9.33 3.53 -20.41
N ARG A 113 8.26 3.17 -19.69
CA ARG A 113 8.27 3.06 -18.22
C ARG A 113 8.32 1.61 -17.76
N LYS A 114 8.98 1.40 -16.63
CA LYS A 114 9.02 0.12 -15.90
C LYS A 114 8.81 0.39 -14.42
N ARG A 115 7.98 -0.40 -13.77
CA ARG A 115 7.72 -0.26 -12.33
C ARG A 115 7.38 -1.59 -11.68
N PHE A 116 7.51 -1.66 -10.36
CA PHE A 116 6.92 -2.74 -9.59
C PHE A 116 5.55 -2.32 -9.09
N ILE A 117 4.58 -3.22 -9.22
CA ILE A 117 3.26 -3.10 -8.62
C ILE A 117 3.01 -4.28 -7.68
N VAL A 118 2.00 -4.16 -6.81
CA VAL A 118 1.49 -5.32 -6.06
C VAL A 118 0.80 -6.26 -7.05
N ALA A 119 1.18 -7.54 -7.04
CA ALA A 119 0.57 -8.52 -7.93
C ALA A 119 -0.79 -8.97 -7.39
N THR A 120 -1.74 -9.18 -8.30
CA THR A 120 -3.03 -9.80 -7.98
C THR A 120 -2.91 -11.33 -7.98
N GLU A 121 -3.93 -12.01 -7.49
CA GLU A 121 -3.93 -13.46 -7.26
C GLU A 121 -3.72 -14.27 -8.53
N ASN A 122 -4.47 -13.99 -9.60
CA ASN A 122 -4.40 -14.76 -10.84
C ASN A 122 -3.51 -14.13 -11.92
N MET A 123 -2.76 -13.08 -11.57
CA MET A 123 -1.86 -12.41 -12.51
C MET A 123 -0.77 -13.37 -13.00
N LYS A 124 -0.50 -13.34 -14.29
CA LYS A 124 0.54 -14.15 -14.94
C LYS A 124 1.50 -13.28 -15.75
N PRO A 125 2.77 -13.73 -15.93
CA PRO A 125 3.66 -13.11 -16.90
C PRO A 125 3.04 -13.12 -18.30
N GLY A 126 3.06 -11.98 -18.98
CA GLY A 126 2.46 -11.80 -20.30
C GLY A 126 1.12 -11.07 -20.30
N ASP A 127 0.44 -10.99 -19.15
CA ASP A 127 -0.85 -10.30 -19.03
C ASP A 127 -0.73 -8.81 -19.34
N ILE A 128 -1.79 -8.25 -19.92
CA ILE A 128 -1.91 -6.82 -20.20
C ILE A 128 -2.83 -6.21 -19.15
N ILE A 129 -2.33 -5.18 -18.47
CA ILE A 129 -3.07 -4.42 -17.46
C ILE A 129 -3.26 -2.99 -17.94
N THR A 130 -4.40 -2.42 -17.58
CA THR A 130 -4.74 -1.04 -17.90
C THR A 130 -4.83 -0.20 -16.64
N THR A 131 -4.50 1.09 -16.75
CA THR A 131 -4.63 2.04 -15.66
C THR A 131 -5.15 3.34 -16.24
N SER A 132 -6.32 3.76 -15.75
CA SER A 132 -6.97 5.01 -16.17
C SER A 132 -7.42 5.78 -14.93
N CYS A 133 -7.35 7.10 -14.99
CA CYS A 133 -7.82 8.00 -13.93
C CYS A 133 -9.17 8.64 -14.28
N ASP A 134 -9.72 8.33 -15.45
CA ASP A 134 -10.93 8.95 -15.95
C ASP A 134 -12.16 8.43 -15.20
N VAL A 135 -12.91 9.37 -14.62
CA VAL A 135 -14.13 9.09 -13.85
C VAL A 135 -15.34 8.88 -14.76
N ASN A 136 -15.28 9.41 -15.99
CA ASN A 136 -16.37 9.42 -16.95
C ASN A 136 -16.31 8.25 -17.96
N GLU A 137 -15.42 7.28 -17.74
CA GLU A 137 -15.41 6.08 -18.58
C GLU A 137 -16.72 5.32 -18.45
N ASP A 138 -17.21 4.80 -19.58
CA ASP A 138 -18.46 4.03 -19.61
C ASP A 138 -18.39 2.87 -18.61
N THR A 139 -19.37 2.81 -17.69
CA THR A 139 -19.54 1.73 -16.71
C THR A 139 -19.68 0.34 -17.35
N GLY A 140 -19.84 0.27 -18.68
CA GLY A 140 -19.88 -0.95 -19.48
C GLY A 140 -18.50 -1.58 -19.80
N VAL A 141 -17.38 -0.93 -19.46
CA VAL A 141 -16.05 -1.52 -19.68
C VAL A 141 -15.85 -2.73 -18.77
N LYS A 142 -15.65 -3.91 -19.37
CA LYS A 142 -15.37 -5.15 -18.65
C LYS A 142 -13.98 -5.09 -18.03
N LEU A 143 -13.91 -4.71 -16.75
CA LEU A 143 -12.68 -4.65 -15.98
C LEU A 143 -12.07 -6.04 -15.78
N LYS A 144 -10.76 -6.13 -16.00
CA LYS A 144 -9.97 -7.35 -15.77
C LYS A 144 -9.24 -7.25 -14.43
N GLU A 145 -8.84 -8.39 -13.90
CA GLU A 145 -8.02 -8.44 -12.70
C GLU A 145 -6.68 -7.74 -12.95
N GLY A 146 -6.24 -6.88 -12.01
CA GLY A 146 -5.00 -6.11 -12.14
C GLY A 146 -5.15 -4.74 -12.80
N ASP A 147 -6.31 -4.44 -13.38
CA ASP A 147 -6.66 -3.09 -13.84
C ASP A 147 -6.81 -2.13 -12.66
N SER A 148 -6.44 -0.87 -12.86
CA SER A 148 -6.53 0.19 -11.85
C SER A 148 -7.42 1.32 -12.35
N ARG A 149 -8.48 1.62 -11.61
CA ARG A 149 -9.51 2.61 -11.98
C ARG A 149 -9.99 3.40 -10.76
N PRO A 150 -10.65 4.55 -10.94
CA PRO A 150 -11.38 5.22 -9.87
C PRO A 150 -12.53 4.35 -9.35
N LEU A 151 -12.83 4.44 -8.05
CA LEU A 151 -13.95 3.72 -7.43
C LEU A 151 -15.32 4.06 -8.04
N ALA A 152 -15.45 5.19 -8.73
CA ALA A 152 -16.66 5.58 -9.45
C ALA A 152 -17.03 4.59 -10.58
N VAL A 153 -16.04 4.11 -11.32
CA VAL A 153 -16.23 3.30 -12.54
C VAL A 153 -16.34 1.81 -12.21
N ILE A 154 -15.71 1.39 -11.11
CA ILE A 154 -15.67 -0.01 -10.70
C ILE A 154 -17.07 -0.50 -10.31
N PRO A 155 -17.62 -1.57 -10.89
CA PRO A 155 -18.98 -1.99 -10.57
C PRO A 155 -19.12 -2.42 -9.11
N SER A 156 -20.33 -2.25 -8.56
CA SER A 156 -20.64 -2.75 -7.23
C SER A 156 -20.42 -4.27 -7.09
N ASN A 157 -20.18 -4.71 -5.86
CA ASN A 157 -19.87 -6.10 -5.48
C ASN A 157 -18.55 -6.68 -6.03
N THR A 158 -17.74 -5.89 -6.72
CA THR A 158 -16.39 -6.29 -7.15
C THR A 158 -15.40 -6.32 -5.98
N MET A 159 -14.39 -7.18 -6.09
CA MET A 159 -13.26 -7.23 -5.18
C MET A 159 -12.19 -6.26 -5.66
N VAL A 160 -11.67 -5.45 -4.75
CA VAL A 160 -10.65 -4.44 -5.00
C VAL A 160 -9.56 -4.46 -3.95
N HIS A 161 -8.37 -4.03 -4.31
CA HIS A 161 -7.21 -3.92 -3.43
C HIS A 161 -6.38 -2.67 -3.77
N ASN A 162 -5.33 -2.41 -2.98
CA ASN A 162 -4.49 -1.21 -3.12
C ASN A 162 -5.30 0.09 -3.20
N ILE A 163 -6.21 0.29 -2.25
CA ILE A 163 -7.22 1.35 -2.30
C ILE A 163 -6.65 2.62 -1.67
N GLU A 164 -6.83 3.75 -2.35
CA GLU A 164 -6.47 5.06 -1.83
C GLU A 164 -7.38 5.46 -0.67
N LEU A 165 -6.78 6.03 0.39
CA LEU A 165 -7.56 6.61 1.49
C LEU A 165 -8.10 8.00 1.13
N GLN A 166 -7.31 8.75 0.38
CA GLN A 166 -7.60 10.08 -0.13
C GLN A 166 -7.04 10.17 -1.54
N VAL A 167 -7.75 10.89 -2.41
CA VAL A 167 -7.41 11.02 -3.83
C VAL A 167 -5.96 11.49 -3.99
N GLY A 168 -5.18 10.75 -4.79
CA GLY A 168 -3.81 11.12 -5.16
C GLY A 168 -2.76 10.90 -4.06
N LYS A 169 -3.11 10.26 -2.94
CA LYS A 169 -2.13 9.84 -1.92
C LYS A 169 -1.58 8.43 -2.13
N GLY A 170 -2.07 7.73 -3.15
CA GLY A 170 -1.72 6.35 -3.45
C GLY A 170 -2.37 5.34 -2.51
N GLY A 171 -2.36 4.08 -2.96
CA GLY A 171 -3.02 2.98 -2.29
C GLY A 171 -2.40 2.67 -0.92
N ILE A 172 -3.26 2.61 0.10
CA ILE A 172 -2.85 2.32 1.49
C ILE A 172 -3.56 1.07 2.01
N ILE A 173 -4.85 0.91 1.68
CA ILE A 173 -5.71 -0.16 2.20
C ILE A 173 -5.59 -1.41 1.33
N ALA A 174 -5.71 -2.59 1.96
CA ALA A 174 -5.71 -3.90 1.30
C ALA A 174 -4.49 -4.12 0.39
N ARG A 175 -3.28 -4.09 0.98
CA ARG A 175 -1.99 -4.37 0.29
C ARG A 175 -1.30 -5.64 0.76
N ALA A 176 -1.81 -6.26 1.81
CA ALA A 176 -1.24 -7.48 2.36
C ALA A 176 -1.64 -8.68 1.50
N ALA A 177 -0.84 -9.75 1.56
CA ALA A 177 -1.16 -11.03 0.93
C ALA A 177 -2.60 -11.48 1.20
N GLY A 178 -3.34 -11.87 0.14
CA GLY A 178 -4.73 -12.32 0.24
C GLY A 178 -5.75 -11.27 0.69
N SER A 179 -5.33 -10.01 0.92
CA SER A 179 -6.26 -8.97 1.35
C SER A 179 -7.04 -8.41 0.17
N TYR A 180 -8.29 -8.06 0.42
CA TYR A 180 -9.18 -7.37 -0.51
C TYR A 180 -10.19 -6.56 0.30
N ALA A 181 -10.91 -5.67 -0.39
CA ALA A 181 -12.17 -5.10 0.06
C ALA A 181 -13.19 -5.31 -1.05
N ARG A 182 -14.48 -5.27 -0.70
CA ARG A 182 -15.57 -5.37 -1.67
C ARG A 182 -16.26 -4.03 -1.80
N VAL A 183 -16.51 -3.58 -3.03
CA VAL A 183 -17.34 -2.40 -3.29
C VAL A 183 -18.77 -2.74 -2.88
N SER A 184 -19.27 -2.15 -1.81
CA SER A 184 -20.60 -2.46 -1.26
C SER A 184 -21.66 -1.59 -1.91
N LYS A 185 -21.47 -0.27 -1.86
CA LYS A 185 -22.41 0.72 -2.41
C LYS A 185 -21.63 1.85 -3.04
N GLN A 186 -22.12 2.35 -4.16
CA GLN A 186 -21.66 3.57 -4.80
C GLN A 186 -22.73 4.63 -4.64
N LEU A 187 -22.36 5.76 -4.04
CA LEU A 187 -23.16 6.98 -3.99
C LEU A 187 -22.60 7.97 -5.02
N VAL A 188 -23.12 9.19 -5.06
CA VAL A 188 -22.70 10.21 -6.04
C VAL A 188 -21.23 10.64 -5.85
N ASN A 189 -20.83 10.90 -4.61
CA ASN A 189 -19.47 11.41 -4.29
C ASN A 189 -18.62 10.41 -3.50
N GLU A 190 -19.26 9.37 -2.95
CA GLU A 190 -18.66 8.44 -1.99
C GLU A 190 -18.90 6.99 -2.37
N CYS A 191 -17.93 6.15 -2.04
CA CYS A 191 -17.97 4.72 -2.20
C CYS A 191 -17.84 4.06 -0.82
N VAL A 192 -18.74 3.13 -0.52
CA VAL A 192 -18.69 2.32 0.69
C VAL A 192 -18.01 1.00 0.37
N LEU A 193 -16.89 0.76 1.03
CA LEU A 193 -16.07 -0.45 0.92
C LEU A 193 -16.27 -1.33 2.14
N LYS A 194 -16.50 -2.62 1.92
CA LYS A 194 -16.62 -3.62 2.98
C LYS A 194 -15.35 -4.47 3.05
N MET A 195 -14.67 -4.40 4.20
CA MET A 195 -13.50 -5.23 4.48
C MET A 195 -13.92 -6.65 4.88
N PRO A 196 -13.06 -7.67 4.72
CA PRO A 196 -13.32 -9.04 5.19
C PRO A 196 -13.53 -9.10 6.71
N SER A 197 -13.00 -8.14 7.46
CA SER A 197 -13.26 -8.02 8.90
C SER A 197 -14.67 -7.54 9.27
N GLY A 198 -15.56 -7.36 8.29
CA GLY A 198 -16.91 -6.79 8.47
C GLY A 198 -16.95 -5.27 8.66
N LYS A 199 -15.79 -4.59 8.70
CA LYS A 199 -15.74 -3.13 8.84
C LYS A 199 -16.06 -2.46 7.50
N GLU A 200 -16.87 -1.41 7.57
CA GLU A 200 -17.17 -0.56 6.42
C GLU A 200 -16.36 0.73 6.47
N ILE A 201 -15.83 1.12 5.32
CA ILE A 201 -15.01 2.30 5.11
C ILE A 201 -15.66 3.13 4.02
N VAL A 202 -15.80 4.43 4.24
CA VAL A 202 -16.33 5.38 3.26
C VAL A 202 -15.18 6.20 2.70
N VAL A 203 -15.05 6.21 1.38
CA VAL A 203 -13.97 6.85 0.62
C VAL A 203 -14.58 7.66 -0.53
N SER A 204 -13.89 8.67 -1.04
CA SER A 204 -14.36 9.38 -2.24
C SER A 204 -14.38 8.46 -3.47
N ASN A 205 -15.34 8.66 -4.36
CA ASN A 205 -15.44 7.96 -5.64
C ASN A 205 -14.24 8.18 -6.57
N LYS A 206 -13.54 9.31 -6.41
CA LYS A 206 -12.36 9.65 -7.21
C LYS A 206 -11.10 8.91 -6.76
N CYS A 207 -11.13 8.21 -5.62
CA CYS A 207 -9.99 7.44 -5.15
C CYS A 207 -9.72 6.25 -6.08
N MET A 208 -8.44 6.00 -6.34
CA MET A 208 -8.02 4.86 -7.16
C MET A 208 -8.08 3.54 -6.38
N ALA A 209 -8.41 2.46 -7.09
CA ALA A 209 -8.33 1.10 -6.59
C ALA A 209 -7.98 0.13 -7.72
N CYS A 210 -7.33 -0.98 -7.37
CA CYS A 210 -7.02 -2.05 -8.31
C CYS A 210 -8.04 -3.17 -8.19
N VAL A 211 -8.52 -3.68 -9.32
CA VAL A 211 -9.50 -4.77 -9.38
C VAL A 211 -8.81 -6.10 -9.05
N GLY A 212 -9.45 -6.90 -8.20
CA GLY A 212 -8.98 -8.22 -7.78
C GLY A 212 -8.50 -8.28 -6.33
N GLN A 213 -8.10 -9.49 -5.94
CA GLN A 213 -7.50 -9.81 -4.64
C GLN A 213 -5.96 -9.76 -4.73
N VAL A 214 -5.30 -9.39 -3.63
CA VAL A 214 -3.83 -9.40 -3.57
C VAL A 214 -3.32 -10.84 -3.62
N SER A 215 -2.25 -11.05 -4.39
CA SER A 215 -1.55 -12.34 -4.49
C SER A 215 -1.16 -12.96 -3.15
N ASN A 216 -0.89 -14.27 -3.20
CA ASN A 216 -0.40 -15.07 -2.08
C ASN A 216 -1.45 -15.28 -0.97
N ALA A 217 -2.69 -15.66 -1.32
CA ALA A 217 -3.78 -15.87 -0.36
C ALA A 217 -3.42 -16.86 0.76
N ASP A 218 -2.69 -17.93 0.41
CA ASP A 218 -2.25 -18.97 1.34
C ASP A 218 -1.12 -18.52 2.29
N HIS A 219 -0.71 -17.25 2.28
CA HIS A 219 0.35 -16.80 3.17
C HIS A 219 0.06 -17.06 4.65
N ASN A 220 -1.22 -17.07 5.04
CA ASN A 220 -1.65 -17.29 6.41
C ASN A 220 -1.68 -18.78 6.83
N THR A 221 -1.70 -19.71 5.88
CA THR A 221 -1.68 -21.16 6.16
C THR A 221 -0.26 -21.70 6.30
N ILE A 222 0.75 -20.91 5.94
CA ILE A 222 2.16 -21.34 5.99
C ILE A 222 2.65 -21.39 7.44
N ASP A 223 2.99 -22.61 7.88
CA ASP A 223 3.65 -22.81 9.15
C ASP A 223 5.12 -22.36 9.15
N ILE A 224 5.52 -21.76 10.28
CA ILE A 224 6.88 -21.28 10.46
C ILE A 224 7.83 -22.43 10.83
N GLY A 225 7.32 -23.52 11.42
CA GLY A 225 8.07 -24.75 11.71
C GLY A 225 9.13 -24.63 12.81
N SER A 226 10.00 -23.62 12.78
CA SER A 226 11.09 -23.45 13.74
C SER A 226 11.21 -22.03 14.32
N PRO A 227 11.65 -21.89 15.58
CA PRO A 227 12.00 -20.58 16.17
C PRO A 227 13.11 -19.85 15.39
N ASN A 228 14.03 -20.60 14.78
CA ASN A 228 15.09 -20.02 13.96
C ASN A 228 14.55 -19.35 12.69
N LYS A 229 13.51 -19.90 12.05
CA LYS A 229 12.85 -19.23 10.91
C LYS A 229 12.22 -17.90 11.34
N LYS A 230 11.67 -17.79 12.57
CA LYS A 230 11.23 -16.49 13.14
C LYS A 230 12.39 -15.50 13.29
N ARG A 231 13.56 -15.96 13.76
CA ARG A 231 14.75 -15.12 13.88
C ARG A 231 15.29 -14.67 12.51
N TRP A 232 15.23 -15.54 11.49
CA TRP A 232 15.56 -15.18 10.10
C TRP A 232 14.61 -14.11 9.56
N LEU A 233 13.33 -14.19 9.92
CA LEU A 233 12.34 -13.17 9.62
C LEU A 233 12.54 -11.85 10.41
N GLY A 234 13.51 -11.79 11.32
CA GLY A 234 13.79 -10.61 12.14
C GLY A 234 12.80 -10.40 13.27
N ILE A 235 12.22 -11.48 13.79
CA ILE A 235 11.28 -11.45 14.91
C ILE A 235 11.97 -12.02 16.16
N ARG A 236 12.05 -11.21 17.23
CA ARG A 236 12.56 -11.64 18.55
C ARG A 236 11.51 -12.44 19.32
N PRO A 237 11.93 -13.32 20.25
CA PRO A 237 11.00 -13.91 21.21
C PRO A 237 10.30 -12.81 22.02
N ARG A 238 9.09 -13.11 22.53
CA ARG A 238 8.43 -12.24 23.51
C ARG A 238 9.10 -12.43 24.87
N SER A 239 9.06 -11.39 25.71
CA SER A 239 9.08 -11.61 27.16
C SER A 239 7.88 -12.50 27.49
N GLY A 240 8.12 -13.60 28.20
CA GLY A 240 7.09 -14.58 28.55
C GLY A 240 6.05 -14.04 29.53
N PHE A 241 5.24 -14.93 30.09
CA PHE A 241 4.30 -14.61 31.17
C PHE A 241 5.00 -14.30 32.51
N TYR A 242 6.29 -14.62 32.64
CA TYR A 242 7.16 -14.18 33.73
C TYR A 242 7.51 -12.70 33.56
N VAL A 243 6.55 -11.84 33.83
CA VAL A 243 6.76 -10.43 34.12
C VAL A 243 6.35 -10.22 35.57
N ALA A 244 7.01 -9.31 36.29
CA ALA A 244 6.61 -9.00 37.66
C ALA A 244 5.09 -8.69 37.68
N PRO A 245 4.34 -9.09 38.72
CA PRO A 245 2.88 -8.92 38.77
C PRO A 245 2.41 -7.49 38.50
N GLN A 246 3.26 -6.50 38.84
CA GLN A 246 3.03 -5.07 38.61
C GLN A 246 2.99 -4.68 37.12
N ASP A 247 3.68 -5.44 36.25
CA ASP A 247 3.80 -5.17 34.81
C ASP A 247 2.81 -5.99 33.97
N ALA A 248 2.26 -7.08 34.53
CA ALA A 248 1.38 -8.00 33.84
C ALA A 248 -0.07 -7.50 33.81
N GLN A 249 -0.39 -6.55 32.93
CA GLN A 249 -1.78 -6.15 32.72
C GLN A 249 -2.58 -7.24 31.97
N ARG A 250 -3.49 -7.92 32.68
CA ARG A 250 -4.38 -8.94 32.12
C ARG A 250 -5.53 -8.25 31.38
N ASN A 251 -5.51 -8.25 30.05
CA ASN A 251 -6.62 -7.73 29.26
C ASN A 251 -7.78 -8.74 29.25
N ASN A 252 -8.88 -8.40 29.93
CA ASN A 252 -10.15 -9.13 29.77
C ASN A 252 -10.60 -9.06 28.30
N LYS A 253 -11.16 -10.17 27.79
CA LYS A 253 -11.79 -10.16 26.46
C LYS A 253 -12.93 -9.15 26.47
N LYS A 254 -12.73 -8.01 25.82
CA LYS A 254 -13.79 -7.02 25.60
C LYS A 254 -14.62 -7.50 24.40
N ASN A 255 -15.91 -7.68 24.62
CA ASN A 255 -16.87 -7.79 23.51
C ASN A 255 -17.02 -6.39 22.91
N GLU A 256 -16.18 -6.05 21.94
CA GLU A 256 -16.34 -4.81 21.18
C GLU A 256 -17.41 -5.00 20.10
N PHE A 257 -18.45 -4.16 20.13
CA PHE A 257 -19.42 -4.06 19.04
C PHE A 257 -18.73 -3.72 17.71
N LEU A 258 -19.38 -4.05 16.58
CA LEU A 258 -18.87 -3.68 15.27
C LEU A 258 -18.67 -2.17 15.23
N LYS A 259 -17.43 -1.73 14.98
CA LYS A 259 -17.08 -0.32 15.01
C LYS A 259 -17.85 0.41 13.90
N ARG A 260 -18.37 1.61 14.24
CA ARG A 260 -19.04 2.52 13.29
C ARG A 260 -18.19 2.73 12.03
N LYS A 261 -18.85 3.04 10.92
CA LYS A 261 -18.18 3.35 9.64
C LYS A 261 -17.17 4.47 9.84
N LYS A 262 -16.01 4.33 9.21
CA LYS A 262 -15.01 5.39 9.20
C LYS A 262 -15.12 6.21 7.94
N PHE A 263 -15.30 7.51 8.11
CA PHE A 263 -15.32 8.49 7.03
C PHE A 263 -13.91 9.02 6.82
N TYR A 264 -13.44 8.97 5.58
CA TYR A 264 -12.12 9.46 5.20
C TYR A 264 -12.22 10.56 4.14
N GLN A 265 -13.20 11.45 4.29
CA GLN A 265 -13.24 12.69 3.52
C GLN A 265 -12.41 13.76 4.23
N LYS A 266 -11.73 14.62 3.47
CA LYS A 266 -11.34 15.92 4.01
C LYS A 266 -12.67 16.65 4.23
N SER A 267 -12.99 17.10 5.44
CA SER A 267 -14.04 18.10 5.60
C SER A 267 -13.72 19.19 4.59
N GLN A 268 -14.62 19.47 3.64
CA GLN A 268 -14.51 20.71 2.88
C GLN A 268 -14.40 21.80 3.95
N GLU A 269 -13.25 22.47 4.02
CA GLU A 269 -13.18 23.73 4.75
C GLU A 269 -14.30 24.60 4.14
N PRO A 270 -15.15 25.26 4.94
CA PRO A 270 -16.16 26.13 4.36
C PRO A 270 -15.43 27.18 3.51
N GLU A 271 -15.67 27.17 2.21
CA GLU A 271 -15.32 28.28 1.35
C GLU A 271 -16.09 29.51 1.86
N GLN A 272 -15.33 30.52 2.34
CA GLN A 272 -15.66 31.96 2.44
C GLN A 272 -15.17 32.55 3.77
N TYR A 273 -13.94 33.07 3.77
CA TYR A 273 -13.71 34.36 4.41
C TYR A 273 -13.84 35.42 3.32
N VAL A 274 -15.00 36.05 3.24
CA VAL A 274 -15.14 37.34 2.56
C VAL A 274 -14.24 38.31 3.32
N ARG A 275 -13.14 38.73 2.71
CA ARG A 275 -12.39 39.89 3.20
C ARG A 275 -13.26 41.11 2.95
N PHE A 276 -13.93 41.59 3.99
CA PHE A 276 -14.42 42.97 3.98
C PHE A 276 -13.19 43.87 4.13
N THR A 277 -12.89 44.60 3.06
CA THR A 277 -12.03 45.77 3.10
C THR A 277 -12.82 46.92 3.71
N TYR A 278 -12.30 47.50 4.78
CA TYR A 278 -12.56 48.88 5.18
C TYR A 278 -11.26 49.66 5.02
#